data_AF-A0A1X7UHH2-F1
#
_entry.id   AF-A0A1X7UHH2-F1
#
_cell.length_a   1.000
_cell.length_b   1.000
_cell.length_c   1.000
_cell.angle_alpha   90.00
_cell.angle_beta   90.00
_cell.angle_gamma   90.00
#
_symmetry.space_group_name_H-M   'P 1'
#
loop_
_entity.id
_entity.type
_entity.pdbx_description
1 polymer ?
#
loop_
_entity_poly.entity_id
_entity_poly.type
_entity_poly.pdbx_seq_one_letter_code
_entity_poly.pdbx_strand_id
1 'polypeptide(L)'
;MADGGPEARGGIGDSLVDALPYIDKEYDDPGLKDAALQLIDEETKRYRPTKNYIDYLPVPRESFESPLLKIEMDRLASRQPMETLSMKRYELPQPSAAQKNDVGAWQDSVSNSCAQLEHQNERIVNLELLSQYGSNEWRLHNELMSRMVDRETKELRSLKNQVQEVNWQRKTEQTNVGTQLEELNNHWMTLVYRNFEIERECLKVQRENEFLKRKAEERQGQQQQDDES
;
A
#
# COMPACT_ATOMS: atom_id res chain seq x y z
N MET A 1 -10.33 38.68 3.68
CA MET A 1 -10.28 38.17 2.30
C MET A 1 -9.38 36.95 2.34
N ALA A 2 -9.87 35.82 2.86
CA ALA A 2 -10.70 34.81 2.17
C ALA A 2 -9.82 33.85 1.36
N ASP A 3 -9.39 32.77 2.02
CA ASP A 3 -9.36 31.38 1.53
C ASP A 3 -8.78 30.53 2.68
N GLY A 4 -9.58 29.83 3.50
CA GLY A 4 -10.55 28.85 3.05
C GLY A 4 -9.84 27.55 2.65
N GLY A 5 -8.86 27.08 3.44
CA GLY A 5 -8.28 25.74 3.24
C GLY A 5 -9.41 24.70 3.17
N PRO A 6 -9.28 23.63 2.37
CA PRO A 6 -10.40 22.78 2.03
C PRO A 6 -10.92 22.14 3.31
N GLU A 7 -12.05 22.65 3.77
CA GLU A 7 -12.86 22.02 4.80
C GLU A 7 -13.08 20.58 4.34
N ALA A 8 -12.65 19.64 5.18
CA ALA A 8 -12.92 18.23 5.01
C ALA A 8 -14.41 18.11 4.70
N ARG A 9 -14.71 17.71 3.47
CA ARG A 9 -16.08 17.50 3.01
C ARG A 9 -16.68 16.43 3.91
N GLY A 10 -17.43 16.87 4.92
CA GLY A 10 -18.35 16.06 5.68
C GLY A 10 -19.45 15.58 4.73
N GLY A 11 -19.16 14.49 4.03
CA GLY A 11 -20.13 13.73 3.27
C GLY A 11 -20.95 12.89 4.23
N ILE A 12 -22.27 12.87 3.99
CA ILE A 12 -23.25 12.01 4.65
C ILE A 12 -22.71 10.57 4.64
N GLY A 13 -22.30 10.06 5.80
CA GLY A 13 -21.80 8.68 5.95
C GLY A 13 -20.34 8.53 6.35
N ASP A 14 -19.81 9.38 7.24
CA ASP A 14 -18.71 8.93 8.13
C ASP A 14 -19.30 7.99 9.19
N SER A 15 -19.97 6.94 8.73
CA SER A 15 -20.17 5.75 9.53
C SER A 15 -18.75 5.28 9.80
N LEU A 16 -18.23 5.58 10.98
CA LEU A 16 -16.94 5.08 11.43
C LEU A 16 -16.99 3.56 11.19
N VAL A 17 -16.34 3.11 10.11
CA VAL A 17 -16.36 1.71 9.72
C VAL A 17 -15.54 0.99 10.77
N ASP A 18 -16.23 0.37 11.72
CA ASP A 18 -15.58 -0.35 12.80
C ASP A 18 -15.16 -1.73 12.30
N ALA A 19 -13.87 -1.97 12.37
CA ALA A 19 -13.25 -3.25 12.09
C ALA A 19 -12.17 -3.46 13.14
N LEU A 20 -12.18 -4.63 13.80
CA LEU A 20 -11.33 -4.89 14.96
C LEU A 20 -10.28 -5.99 14.67
N PRO A 21 -9.28 -5.77 13.78
CA PRO A 21 -8.29 -6.78 13.41
C PRO A 21 -7.54 -7.46 14.56
N TYR A 22 -7.39 -6.82 15.72
CA TYR A 22 -6.71 -7.44 16.87
C TYR A 22 -7.59 -8.44 17.63
N ILE A 23 -8.91 -8.42 17.44
CA ILE A 23 -9.89 -9.30 18.07
C ILE A 23 -10.43 -10.31 17.07
N ASP A 24 -10.83 -9.83 15.89
CA ASP A 24 -11.40 -10.61 14.80
C ASP A 24 -10.29 -11.40 14.09
N LYS A 25 -9.84 -12.52 14.67
CA LYS A 25 -8.75 -13.34 14.10
C LYS A 25 -9.22 -14.30 13.01
N GLU A 26 -10.53 -14.50 12.88
CA GLU A 26 -11.15 -15.41 11.92
C GLU A 26 -10.88 -14.99 10.46
N TYR A 27 -10.53 -13.73 10.20
CA TYR A 27 -10.11 -13.29 8.86
C TYR A 27 -8.84 -13.98 8.34
N ASP A 28 -8.00 -14.52 9.22
CA ASP A 28 -6.81 -15.29 8.80
C ASP A 28 -7.14 -16.75 8.45
N ASP A 29 -8.39 -17.17 8.60
CA ASP A 29 -8.82 -18.50 8.20
C ASP A 29 -8.74 -18.69 6.68
N PRO A 30 -8.15 -19.81 6.22
CA PRO A 30 -8.06 -20.11 4.79
C PRO A 30 -9.44 -20.10 4.12
N GLY A 31 -9.59 -19.33 3.05
CA GLY A 31 -10.82 -19.25 2.24
C GLY A 31 -11.78 -18.12 2.61
N LEU A 32 -11.71 -17.53 3.81
CA LEU A 32 -12.58 -16.38 4.16
C LEU A 32 -12.24 -15.15 3.31
N LYS A 33 -10.94 -14.88 3.12
CA LYS A 33 -10.46 -13.80 2.22
C LYS A 33 -10.92 -14.03 0.78
N ASP A 34 -10.89 -15.26 0.30
CA ASP A 34 -11.31 -15.58 -1.07
C ASP A 34 -12.83 -15.41 -1.24
N ALA A 35 -13.63 -15.84 -0.26
CA ALA A 35 -15.07 -15.63 -0.25
C ALA A 35 -15.43 -14.14 -0.21
N ALA A 36 -14.75 -13.35 0.62
CA ALA A 36 -14.93 -11.90 0.67
C ALA A 36 -14.56 -11.23 -0.67
N LEU A 37 -13.46 -11.64 -1.29
CA LEU A 37 -13.05 -11.13 -2.61
C LEU A 37 -14.05 -11.51 -3.71
N GLN A 38 -14.66 -12.70 -3.66
CA GLN A 38 -15.72 -13.09 -4.60
C GLN A 38 -16.95 -12.18 -4.46
N LEU A 39 -17.39 -11.89 -3.25
CA LEU A 39 -18.51 -10.97 -3.00
C LEU A 39 -18.20 -9.55 -3.48
N ILE A 40 -16.96 -9.07 -3.25
CA ILE A 40 -16.50 -7.78 -3.78
C ILE A 40 -16.54 -7.79 -5.31
N ASP A 41 -16.07 -8.86 -5.96
CA ASP A 41 -16.08 -8.98 -7.42
C ASP A 41 -17.51 -9.00 -7.99
N GLU A 42 -18.43 -9.73 -7.36
CA GLU A 42 -19.85 -9.73 -7.73
C GLU A 42 -20.49 -8.33 -7.63
N GLU A 43 -20.19 -7.58 -6.58
CA GLU A 43 -20.67 -6.20 -6.43
C GLU A 43 -20.01 -5.26 -7.45
N THR A 44 -18.70 -5.38 -7.68
CA THR A 44 -17.98 -4.57 -8.69
C THR A 44 -18.49 -4.78 -10.12
N LYS A 45 -19.06 -5.95 -10.42
CA LYS A 45 -19.74 -6.20 -11.71
C LYS A 45 -21.08 -5.49 -11.83
N ARG A 46 -21.76 -5.18 -10.72
CA ARG A 46 -23.09 -4.55 -10.71
C ARG A 46 -23.05 -3.05 -11.01
N TYR A 47 -21.97 -2.37 -10.64
CA TYR A 47 -21.80 -0.93 -10.91
C TYR A 47 -20.72 -0.67 -11.95
N ARG A 48 -20.85 0.44 -12.70
CA ARG A 48 -19.77 0.89 -13.60
C ARG A 48 -18.65 1.49 -12.76
N PRO A 49 -17.39 1.06 -12.91
CA PRO A 49 -16.27 1.67 -12.21
C PRO A 49 -16.23 3.17 -12.52
N THR A 50 -16.37 4.00 -11.48
CA THR A 50 -16.23 5.45 -11.62
C THR A 50 -14.82 5.82 -11.17
N LYS A 51 -14.06 6.54 -12.01
CA LYS A 51 -12.64 6.86 -11.77
C LYS A 51 -12.42 7.95 -10.69
N ASN A 52 -13.45 8.28 -9.91
CA ASN A 52 -13.42 9.34 -8.91
C ASN A 52 -12.29 9.19 -7.87
N TYR A 53 -11.81 7.97 -7.62
CA TYR A 53 -10.73 7.67 -6.69
C TYR A 53 -9.33 8.07 -7.18
N ILE A 54 -9.18 8.56 -8.41
CA ILE A 54 -7.92 9.10 -8.93
C ILE A 54 -8.03 10.58 -9.35
N ASP A 55 -9.20 11.19 -9.23
CA ASP A 55 -9.44 12.56 -9.70
C ASP A 55 -8.63 13.61 -8.92
N TYR A 56 -8.25 13.30 -7.67
CA TYR A 56 -7.38 14.17 -6.87
C TYR A 56 -5.89 14.06 -7.27
N LEU A 57 -5.52 13.04 -8.04
CA LEU A 57 -4.16 12.90 -8.53
C LEU A 57 -3.96 13.80 -9.76
N PRO A 58 -2.87 14.59 -9.81
CA PRO A 58 -2.58 15.36 -11.00
C PRO A 58 -2.36 14.41 -12.19
N VAL A 59 -2.83 14.81 -13.37
CA VAL A 59 -2.55 14.09 -14.63
C VAL A 59 -1.04 13.89 -14.75
N PRO A 60 -0.55 12.66 -15.01
CA PRO A 60 0.88 12.41 -15.16
C PRO A 60 1.45 13.36 -16.21
N ARG A 61 2.31 14.28 -15.77
CA ARG A 61 2.98 15.18 -16.69
C ARG A 61 4.04 14.39 -17.44
N GLU A 62 4.14 14.60 -18.75
CA GLU A 62 5.26 14.16 -19.59
C GLU A 62 6.57 14.90 -19.24
N SER A 63 6.73 15.39 -18.00
CA SER A 63 7.89 16.17 -17.55
C SER A 63 9.23 15.44 -17.71
N PHE A 64 9.21 14.13 -17.92
CA PHE A 64 10.39 13.30 -18.17
C PHE A 64 10.77 13.22 -19.66
N GLU A 65 9.92 13.67 -20.57
CA GLU A 65 10.22 13.72 -22.01
C GLU A 65 11.12 14.90 -22.34
N SER A 66 12.43 14.69 -22.19
CA SER A 66 13.41 15.61 -22.77
C SER A 66 13.40 15.52 -24.30
N PRO A 67 13.78 16.59 -25.04
CA PRO A 67 13.96 16.53 -26.49
C PRO A 67 14.90 15.39 -26.94
N LEU A 68 15.92 15.07 -26.13
CA LEU A 68 16.82 13.95 -26.37
C LEU A 68 16.10 12.59 -26.30
N LEU A 69 15.22 12.42 -25.31
CA LEU A 69 14.44 11.20 -25.16
C LEU A 69 13.48 11.00 -26.33
N LYS A 70 12.88 12.08 -26.85
CA LYS A 70 12.02 12.03 -28.05
C LYS A 70 12.78 11.53 -29.27
N ILE A 71 13.96 12.11 -29.51
CA ILE A 71 14.85 11.69 -30.62
C ILE A 71 15.23 10.21 -30.49
N GLU A 72 15.54 9.75 -29.27
CA GLU A 72 15.90 8.34 -29.04
C GLU A 72 14.71 7.39 -29.21
N MET A 73 13.52 7.78 -28.77
CA MET A 73 12.29 7.02 -28.99
C MET A 73 11.95 6.92 -30.49
N ASP A 74 12.13 8.00 -31.26
CA ASP A 74 11.95 8.01 -32.72
C ASP A 74 12.98 7.12 -33.43
N ARG A 75 14.24 7.11 -32.96
CA ARG A 75 15.31 6.24 -33.45
C ARG A 75 14.98 4.76 -33.20
N LEU A 76 14.47 4.43 -32.02
CA LEU A 76 14.03 3.08 -31.66
C LEU A 76 12.79 2.65 -32.48
N ALA A 77 11.81 3.54 -32.65
CA ALA A 77 10.62 3.29 -33.46
C ALA A 77 10.97 3.03 -34.93
N SER A 78 11.95 3.76 -35.47
CA SER A 78 12.50 3.56 -36.82
C SER A 78 13.49 2.39 -36.93
N ARG A 79 13.72 1.64 -35.83
CA ARG A 79 14.65 0.49 -35.75
C ARG A 79 16.07 0.82 -36.24
N GLN A 80 16.48 2.07 -36.13
CA GLN A 80 17.85 2.44 -36.45
C GLN A 80 18.76 1.87 -35.34
N PRO A 81 19.93 1.29 -35.67
CA PRO A 81 20.93 0.94 -34.67
C PRO A 81 21.57 2.20 -34.07
N MET A 82 22.12 2.09 -32.86
CA MET A 82 22.80 3.21 -32.22
C MET A 82 24.13 3.45 -32.93
N GLU A 83 24.52 4.72 -33.08
CA GLU A 83 25.83 5.05 -33.62
C GLU A 83 26.92 4.53 -32.68
N THR A 84 27.87 3.77 -33.23
CA THR A 84 28.98 3.24 -32.44
C THR A 84 29.95 4.36 -32.08
N LEU A 85 30.37 4.40 -30.81
CA LEU A 85 31.41 5.32 -30.38
C LEU A 85 32.72 5.06 -31.13
N SER A 86 33.22 6.08 -31.83
CA SER A 86 34.49 6.00 -32.54
C SER A 86 35.66 6.08 -31.54
N MET A 87 36.39 4.98 -31.38
CA MET A 87 37.60 4.93 -30.56
C MET A 87 38.85 5.46 -31.27
N LYS A 88 38.76 5.75 -32.59
CA LYS A 88 39.88 6.25 -33.41
C LYS A 88 40.50 7.54 -32.86
N ARG A 89 39.72 8.34 -32.12
CA ARG A 89 40.18 9.58 -31.46
C ARG A 89 41.20 9.30 -30.34
N TYR A 90 41.16 8.13 -29.72
CA TYR A 90 42.08 7.73 -28.63
C TYR A 90 43.25 6.88 -29.12
N GLU A 91 43.31 6.62 -30.42
CA GLU A 91 44.40 5.90 -31.08
C GLU A 91 45.25 6.92 -31.86
N LEU A 92 46.51 6.60 -32.12
CA LEU A 92 47.39 7.41 -32.99
C LEU A 92 47.57 6.71 -34.34
N PRO A 93 46.52 6.54 -35.16
CA PRO A 93 46.65 5.87 -36.44
C PRO A 93 47.47 6.74 -37.40
N GLN A 94 48.51 6.15 -37.95
CA GLN A 94 49.17 6.71 -39.13
C GLN A 94 48.25 6.61 -40.36
N PRO A 95 48.38 7.50 -41.34
CA PRO A 95 47.65 7.38 -42.60
C PRO A 95 47.91 6.02 -43.24
N SER A 96 46.87 5.42 -43.82
CA SER A 96 47.00 4.11 -44.45
C SER A 96 47.99 4.13 -45.62
N ALA A 97 48.48 2.96 -46.04
CA ALA A 97 49.44 2.87 -47.15
C ALA A 97 48.92 3.53 -48.45
N ALA A 98 47.60 3.53 -48.67
CA ALA A 98 46.95 4.17 -49.81
C ALA A 98 46.84 5.70 -49.68
N GLN A 99 46.94 6.24 -48.46
CA GLN A 99 46.77 7.67 -48.14
C GLN A 99 48.11 8.39 -47.91
N LYS A 100 49.25 7.74 -48.16
CA LYS A 100 50.57 8.34 -47.90
C LYS A 100 50.85 9.61 -48.71
N ASN A 101 50.24 9.76 -49.89
CA ASN A 101 50.37 10.96 -50.72
C ASN A 101 49.25 11.97 -50.48
N ASP A 102 48.29 11.66 -49.61
CA ASP A 102 47.18 12.54 -49.26
C ASP A 102 47.58 13.45 -48.08
N VAL A 103 47.80 14.72 -48.38
CA VAL A 103 48.17 15.74 -47.40
C VAL A 103 47.08 15.92 -46.33
N GLY A 104 45.80 15.73 -46.69
CA GLY A 104 44.68 15.84 -45.76
C GLY A 104 44.73 14.77 -44.68
N ALA A 105 44.96 13.51 -45.07
CA ALA A 105 45.10 12.40 -44.13
C ALA A 105 46.27 12.60 -43.14
N TRP A 106 47.39 13.17 -43.59
CA TRP A 106 48.50 13.53 -42.70
C TRP A 106 48.15 14.66 -41.74
N GLN A 107 47.44 15.70 -42.23
CA GLN A 107 47.00 16.82 -41.39
C GLN A 107 46.04 16.36 -40.29
N ASP A 108 45.12 15.43 -40.62
CA ASP A 108 44.18 14.85 -39.66
C ASP A 108 44.92 14.00 -38.60
N SER A 109 45.87 13.16 -39.01
CA SER A 109 46.70 12.38 -38.07
C SER A 109 47.54 13.27 -37.15
N VAL A 110 48.10 14.37 -37.67
CA VAL A 110 48.85 15.36 -36.86
C VAL A 110 47.92 16.08 -35.90
N SER A 111 46.75 16.54 -36.36
CA SER A 111 45.75 17.21 -35.52
C SER A 111 45.30 16.31 -34.36
N ASN A 112 45.00 15.03 -34.63
CA ASN A 112 44.65 14.04 -33.62
C ASN A 112 45.82 13.80 -32.64
N SER A 113 47.06 13.78 -33.12
CA SER A 113 48.25 13.62 -32.28
C SER A 113 48.46 14.80 -31.34
N CYS A 114 48.28 16.03 -31.83
CA CYS A 114 48.33 17.24 -31.01
C CYS A 114 47.22 17.23 -29.95
N ALA A 115 45.99 16.88 -30.32
CA ALA A 115 44.88 16.77 -29.36
C ALA A 115 45.16 15.74 -28.26
N GLN A 116 45.75 14.59 -28.61
CA GLN A 116 46.11 13.59 -27.61
C GLN A 116 47.26 14.02 -26.70
N LEU A 117 48.25 14.75 -27.22
CA LEU A 117 49.32 15.29 -26.39
C LEU A 117 48.76 16.22 -25.32
N GLU A 118 47.85 17.12 -25.68
CA GLU A 118 47.18 18.01 -24.74
C GLU A 118 46.35 17.22 -23.71
N HIS A 119 45.58 16.21 -24.15
CA HIS A 119 44.85 15.36 -23.21
C HIS A 119 45.75 14.59 -22.24
N GLN A 120 46.94 14.14 -22.66
CA GLN A 120 47.90 13.52 -21.73
C GLN A 120 48.44 14.56 -20.74
N ASN A 121 48.70 15.80 -21.19
CA ASN A 121 49.11 16.88 -20.31
C ASN A 121 48.03 17.19 -19.25
N GLU A 122 46.77 17.35 -19.67
CA GLU A 122 45.62 17.51 -18.76
C GLU A 122 45.49 16.32 -17.79
N ARG A 123 45.68 15.10 -18.28
CA ARG A 123 45.62 13.90 -17.45
C ARG A 123 46.70 13.92 -16.37
N ILE A 124 47.91 14.36 -16.68
CA ILE A 124 48.99 14.49 -15.68
C ILE A 124 48.57 15.48 -14.60
N VAL A 125 48.10 16.67 -14.99
CA VAL A 125 47.61 17.70 -14.03
C VAL A 125 46.47 17.15 -13.16
N ASN A 126 45.51 16.46 -13.75
CA ASN A 126 44.39 15.85 -13.02
C ASN A 126 44.86 14.76 -12.04
N LEU A 127 45.85 13.94 -12.44
CA LEU A 127 46.42 12.92 -11.56
C LEU A 127 47.25 13.54 -10.43
N GLU A 128 47.95 14.64 -10.67
CA GLU A 128 48.63 15.40 -9.63
C GLU A 128 47.64 15.97 -8.61
N LEU A 129 46.54 16.57 -9.08
CA LEU A 129 45.44 17.04 -8.23
C LEU A 129 44.83 15.89 -7.41
N LEU A 130 44.54 14.76 -8.05
CA LEU A 130 44.00 13.58 -7.38
C LEU A 130 44.99 13.03 -6.34
N SER A 131 46.28 13.00 -6.65
CA SER A 131 47.31 12.56 -5.72
C SER A 131 47.43 13.49 -4.51
N GLN A 132 47.22 14.80 -4.68
CA GLN A 132 47.31 15.78 -3.60
C GLN A 132 46.07 15.80 -2.71
N TYR A 133 44.87 15.77 -3.30
CA TYR A 133 43.62 16.02 -2.58
C TYR A 133 42.71 14.79 -2.45
N GLY A 134 42.85 13.80 -3.33
CA GLY A 134 41.88 12.70 -3.47
C GLY A 134 41.66 11.89 -2.20
N SER A 135 42.71 11.62 -1.42
CA SER A 135 42.59 10.86 -0.16
C SER A 135 41.79 11.61 0.90
N ASN A 136 42.02 12.92 1.04
CA ASN A 136 41.32 13.78 1.99
C ASN A 136 39.86 14.00 1.57
N GLU A 137 39.61 14.31 0.29
CA GLU A 137 38.26 14.47 -0.25
C GLU A 137 37.44 13.19 -0.11
N TRP A 138 38.04 12.02 -0.39
CA TRP A 138 37.35 10.74 -0.23
C TRP A 138 37.00 10.45 1.23
N ARG A 139 37.88 10.80 2.17
CA ARG A 139 37.59 10.66 3.59
C ARG A 139 36.42 11.56 4.02
N LEU A 140 36.40 12.82 3.59
CA LEU A 140 35.29 13.74 3.86
C LEU A 140 33.97 13.24 3.24
N HIS A 141 34.03 12.73 2.01
CA HIS A 141 32.88 12.12 1.36
C HIS A 141 32.33 10.94 2.16
N ASN A 142 33.20 10.03 2.63
CA ASN A 142 32.79 8.90 3.47
C ASN A 142 32.19 9.34 4.81
N GLU A 143 32.74 10.38 5.45
CA GLU A 143 32.16 10.96 6.66
C GLU A 143 30.77 11.56 6.40
N LEU A 144 30.58 12.26 5.28
CA LEU A 144 29.27 12.77 4.87
C LEU A 144 28.27 11.64 4.63
N MET A 145 28.66 10.61 3.88
CA MET A 145 27.81 9.44 3.64
C MET A 145 27.43 8.75 4.95
N SER A 146 28.38 8.60 5.88
CA SER A 146 28.11 8.02 7.20
C SER A 146 27.10 8.84 7.99
N ARG A 147 27.22 10.18 7.99
CA ARG A 147 26.24 11.08 8.63
C ARG A 147 24.86 10.98 8.00
N MET A 148 24.78 10.86 6.67
CA MET A 148 23.51 10.68 5.97
C MET A 148 22.85 9.36 6.38
N VAL A 149 23.59 8.25 6.40
CA VAL A 149 23.08 6.96 6.88
C VAL A 149 22.62 7.05 8.34
N ASP A 150 23.38 7.70 9.21
CA ASP A 150 23.00 7.91 10.61
C ASP A 150 21.72 8.73 10.76
N ARG A 151 21.50 9.73 9.89
CA ARG A 151 20.26 10.52 9.87
C ARG A 151 19.08 9.66 9.45
N GLU A 152 19.16 9.00 8.29
CA GLU A 152 18.07 8.18 7.76
C GLU A 152 17.71 7.03 8.71
N THR A 153 18.71 6.40 9.35
CA THR A 153 18.48 5.33 10.32
C THR A 153 17.80 5.83 11.59
N LYS A 154 18.11 7.05 12.06
CA LYS A 154 17.40 7.69 13.19
C LYS A 154 15.97 8.03 12.83
N GLU A 155 15.73 8.59 11.64
CA GLU A 155 14.39 8.91 11.15
C GLU A 155 13.54 7.64 11.02
N LEU A 156 14.09 6.58 10.42
CA LEU A 156 13.45 5.27 10.33
C LEU A 156 13.10 4.70 11.71
N ARG A 157 14.01 4.82 12.68
CA ARG A 157 13.76 4.36 14.05
C ARG A 157 12.62 5.17 14.70
N SER A 158 12.64 6.48 14.55
CA SER A 158 11.56 7.36 15.05
C SER A 158 10.21 6.98 14.45
N LEU A 159 10.15 6.79 13.13
CA LEU A 159 8.93 6.39 12.43
C LEU A 159 8.43 5.02 12.88
N LYS A 160 9.33 4.05 13.04
CA LYS A 160 8.99 2.71 13.58
C LYS A 160 8.39 2.81 14.98
N ASN A 161 8.95 3.66 15.85
CA ASN A 161 8.40 3.86 17.19
C ASN A 161 7.01 4.50 17.13
N GLN A 162 6.79 5.48 16.25
CA GLN A 162 5.47 6.10 16.06
C GLN A 162 4.44 5.09 15.55
N VAL A 163 4.80 4.25 14.58
CA VAL A 163 3.94 3.16 14.08
C VAL A 163 3.62 2.16 15.20
N GLN A 164 4.61 1.79 16.01
CA GLN A 164 4.41 0.88 17.15
C GLN A 164 3.48 1.49 18.20
N GLU A 165 3.62 2.78 18.50
CA GLU A 165 2.76 3.49 19.44
C GLU A 165 1.30 3.50 18.96
N VAL A 166 1.07 3.85 17.69
CA VAL A 166 -0.28 3.81 17.09
C VAL A 166 -0.86 2.40 17.13
N ASN A 167 -0.07 1.39 16.79
CA ASN A 167 -0.51 -0.01 16.84
C ASN A 167 -0.80 -0.47 18.27
N TRP A 168 -0.02 -0.01 19.25
CA TRP A 168 -0.22 -0.32 20.66
C TRP A 168 -1.50 0.32 21.20
N GLN A 169 -1.73 1.59 20.88
CA GLN A 169 -2.97 2.30 21.21
C GLN A 169 -4.19 1.60 20.59
N ARG A 170 -4.14 1.31 19.28
CA ARG A 170 -5.19 0.58 18.58
C ARG A 170 -5.45 -0.79 19.21
N LYS A 171 -4.41 -1.57 19.50
CA LYS A 171 -4.57 -2.88 20.13
C LYS A 171 -5.23 -2.78 21.50
N THR A 172 -4.84 -1.80 22.31
CA THR A 172 -5.41 -1.57 23.65
C THR A 172 -6.89 -1.21 23.57
N GLU A 173 -7.24 -0.24 22.72
CA GLU A 173 -8.63 0.18 22.48
C GLU A 173 -9.48 -0.99 21.99
N GLN A 174 -9.02 -1.70 20.97
CA GLN A 174 -9.72 -2.86 20.43
C GLN A 174 -9.90 -3.94 21.50
N THR A 175 -8.84 -4.32 22.23
CA THR A 175 -8.94 -5.37 23.26
C THR A 175 -9.96 -5.01 24.35
N ASN A 176 -10.02 -3.75 24.77
CA ASN A 176 -11.01 -3.26 25.74
C ASN A 176 -12.44 -3.36 25.17
N VAL A 177 -12.67 -2.93 23.93
CA VAL A 177 -13.97 -3.07 23.26
C VAL A 177 -14.34 -4.55 23.11
N GLY A 178 -13.37 -5.42 22.80
CA GLY A 178 -13.57 -6.86 22.70
C GLY A 178 -14.11 -7.48 23.98
N THR A 179 -13.57 -7.10 25.13
CA THR A 179 -14.09 -7.57 26.42
C THR A 179 -15.54 -7.13 26.64
N GLN A 180 -15.91 -5.91 26.23
CA GLN A 180 -17.29 -5.43 26.34
C GLN A 180 -18.22 -6.16 25.37
N LEU A 181 -17.76 -6.46 24.15
CA LEU A 181 -18.52 -7.26 23.18
C LEU A 181 -18.77 -8.68 23.69
N GLU A 182 -17.76 -9.31 24.30
CA GLU A 182 -17.90 -10.64 24.91
C GLU A 182 -18.91 -10.63 26.07
N GLU A 183 -18.83 -9.64 26.97
CA GLU A 183 -19.79 -9.45 28.06
C GLU A 183 -21.23 -9.26 27.53
N LEU A 184 -21.40 -8.40 26.52
CA LEU A 184 -22.70 -8.13 25.91
C LEU A 184 -23.26 -9.37 25.21
N ASN A 185 -22.41 -10.13 24.51
CA ASN A 185 -22.80 -11.38 23.87
C ASN A 185 -23.24 -12.44 24.89
N ASN A 186 -22.49 -12.60 25.98
CA ASN A 186 -22.85 -13.50 27.07
C ASN A 186 -24.17 -13.09 27.75
N HIS A 187 -24.37 -11.79 27.95
CA HIS A 187 -25.61 -11.26 28.48
C HIS A 187 -26.79 -11.54 27.54
N TRP A 188 -26.60 -11.30 26.24
CA TRP A 188 -27.60 -11.60 25.21
C TRP A 188 -27.96 -13.09 25.18
N MET A 189 -26.97 -13.98 25.14
CA MET A 189 -27.19 -15.44 25.20
C MET A 189 -27.98 -15.85 26.45
N THR A 190 -27.65 -15.25 27.61
CA THR A 190 -28.36 -15.50 28.86
C THR A 190 -29.82 -15.05 28.79
N LEU A 191 -30.09 -13.87 28.23
CA LEU A 191 -31.45 -13.36 28.05
C LEU A 191 -32.26 -14.24 27.10
N VAL A 192 -31.68 -14.66 25.98
CA VAL A 192 -32.32 -15.57 25.02
C VAL A 192 -32.65 -16.90 25.70
N TYR A 193 -31.71 -17.48 26.45
CA TYR A 193 -31.91 -18.73 27.16
C TYR A 193 -33.00 -18.61 28.24
N ARG A 194 -32.99 -17.53 29.03
CA ARG A 194 -34.03 -17.26 30.04
C ARG A 194 -35.41 -17.08 29.43
N ASN A 195 -35.52 -16.33 28.33
CA ASN A 195 -36.79 -16.17 27.63
C ASN A 195 -37.32 -17.52 27.12
N PHE A 196 -36.45 -18.35 26.56
CA PHE A 196 -36.80 -19.70 26.14
C PHE A 196 -37.27 -20.58 27.32
N GLU A 197 -36.59 -20.52 28.47
CA GLU A 197 -37.03 -21.24 29.67
C GLU A 197 -38.40 -20.78 30.17
N ILE A 198 -38.63 -19.46 30.20
CA ILE A 198 -39.93 -18.88 30.58
C ILE A 198 -41.02 -19.36 29.62
N GLU A 199 -40.82 -19.27 28.30
CA GLU A 199 -41.78 -19.74 27.31
C GLU A 199 -42.10 -21.24 27.48
N ARG A 200 -41.07 -22.05 27.75
CA ARG A 200 -41.24 -23.49 28.00
C ARG A 200 -42.09 -23.76 29.23
N GLU A 201 -41.82 -23.09 30.37
CA GLU A 201 -42.61 -23.27 31.59
C GLU A 201 -44.04 -22.72 31.43
N CYS A 202 -44.22 -21.58 30.75
CA CYS A 202 -45.54 -21.06 30.40
C CYS A 202 -46.36 -22.08 29.59
N LEU A 203 -45.76 -22.72 28.59
CA LEU A 203 -46.42 -23.78 27.80
C LEU A 203 -46.80 -25.02 28.63
N LYS A 204 -46.02 -25.36 29.65
CA LYS A 204 -46.38 -26.45 30.58
C LYS A 204 -47.56 -26.05 31.47
N VAL A 205 -47.51 -24.86 32.06
CA VAL A 205 -48.59 -24.33 32.91
C VAL A 205 -49.87 -24.13 32.11
N GLN A 206 -49.81 -23.70 30.86
CA GLN A 206 -50.97 -23.62 29.97
C GLN A 206 -51.60 -25.00 29.73
N ARG A 207 -50.79 -26.01 29.40
CA ARG A 207 -51.27 -27.40 29.24
C ARG A 207 -51.90 -27.96 30.50
N GLU A 208 -51.30 -27.70 31.66
CA GLU A 208 -51.85 -28.12 32.95
C GLU A 208 -53.18 -27.42 33.27
N ASN A 209 -53.28 -26.11 33.02
CA ASN A 209 -54.53 -25.36 33.18
C ASN A 209 -55.63 -25.87 32.24
N GLU A 210 -55.31 -26.17 30.97
CA GLU A 210 -56.26 -26.77 30.04
C GLU A 210 -56.76 -28.14 30.53
N PHE A 211 -55.86 -28.99 31.05
CA PHE A 211 -56.22 -30.27 31.64
C PHE A 211 -57.14 -30.12 32.87
N LEU A 212 -56.80 -29.21 33.78
CA LEU A 212 -57.61 -28.94 34.98
C LEU A 212 -58.98 -28.34 34.63
N LYS A 213 -59.07 -27.45 33.63
CA LYS A 213 -60.34 -26.91 33.14
C LYS A 213 -61.25 -28.01 32.60
N ARG A 214 -60.74 -28.88 31.73
CA ARG A 214 -61.51 -30.04 31.22
C ARG A 214 -62.03 -30.92 32.35
N LYS A 215 -61.20 -31.22 33.35
CA LYS A 215 -61.59 -32.03 34.50
C LYS A 215 -62.64 -31.35 35.39
N ALA A 216 -62.61 -30.01 35.49
CA ALA A 216 -63.62 -29.25 36.21
C ALA A 216 -64.96 -29.23 35.47
N GLU A 217 -64.94 -29.05 34.14
CA GLU A 217 -66.12 -29.14 33.27
C GLU A 217 -66.77 -30.53 33.35
N GLU A 218 -65.98 -31.61 33.31
CA GLU A 218 -66.46 -32.98 33.48
C GLU A 218 -67.15 -33.21 34.83
N ARG A 219 -66.59 -32.68 35.92
CA ARG A 219 -67.20 -32.76 37.26
C ARG A 219 -68.48 -31.96 37.38
N GLN A 220 -68.54 -30.78 36.76
CA GLN A 220 -69.76 -29.96 36.73
C GLN A 220 -70.87 -30.65 35.92
N GLY A 221 -70.52 -31.31 34.81
CA GLY A 221 -71.46 -32.12 34.04
C GLY A 221 -71.98 -33.34 34.81
N GLN A 222 -71.14 -34.00 35.61
CA GLN A 222 -71.54 -35.11 36.49
C GLN A 222 -72.47 -34.65 37.61
N GLN A 223 -72.18 -33.52 38.26
CA GLN A 223 -73.05 -32.95 39.29
C GLN A 223 -74.41 -32.51 38.73
N GLN A 224 -74.46 -31.97 37.52
CA GLN A 224 -75.74 -31.63 36.87
C GLN A 224 -76.55 -32.88 36.46
N GLN A 225 -75.90 -33.99 36.10
CA GLN A 225 -76.59 -35.27 35.84
C GLN A 225 -77.09 -35.95 37.12
N ASP A 226 -76.34 -35.83 38.22
CA ASP A 226 -76.74 -36.36 39.53
C ASP A 226 -77.87 -35.52 40.17
N ASP A 227 -77.95 -34.21 39.91
CA ASP A 227 -79.03 -33.34 40.39
C ASP A 227 -80.33 -33.44 39.54
N GLU A 228 -80.25 -33.97 38.31
CA GLU A 228 -81.41 -34.20 37.41
C GLU A 228 -82.02 -35.62 37.49
N SER A 229 -81.41 -36.55 38.25
CA SER A 229 -81.86 -37.94 38.44
C SER A 229 -82.58 -38.16 39.77
#